data_AF-A0A957BHH8-F1
#
_entry.id   AF-A0A957BHH8-F1
#
_cell.length_a   1.000
_cell.length_b   1.000
_cell.length_c   1.000
_cell.angle_alpha   90.00
_cell.angle_beta   90.00
_cell.angle_gamma   90.00
#
_symmetry.space_group_name_H-M   'P 1'
#
loop_
_entity.id
_entity.type
_entity.pdbx_description
1 polymer ?
#
loop_
_entity_poly.entity_id
_entity_poly.type
_entity_poly.pdbx_seq_one_letter_code
_entity_poly.pdbx_strand_id
1 'polypeptide(L)'
;MKYTIQQIFQSGKFVTGFIIFMAILLGVIIYPIVIPDPPLKIIAQGTFFKPGIYVNVYDSINTPYFTLNLNTAAERRIASRLSNEDREAIKEWLVGNGMAEAEIDTTNTEQLLDQWFNNFDPTVRLPGMTNADRNYFIRLNNNIQGLLATEDVVIAEVDPETAVLSEKSTVPQTAYVNVADVANVRVLPLGTDNFGRDVLTELVRATGVSLKIGLVAGSIATLIGLILGLVSGYIGGFVDDAIMFVTNLFTVIPSFVLLILISFSISQEQRGATTIAVVIGFTSWVWTARAVRSQVISLRNRDHVNLSKLSGHSIG
;
A
#
# COMPACT_ATOMS: atom_id res chain seq x y z
N MET A 1 -1.66 -38.37 -17.26
CA MET A 1 -1.70 -37.34 -16.20
C MET A 1 -0.36 -36.66 -15.93
N LYS A 2 0.75 -37.36 -15.66
CA LYS A 2 2.07 -36.72 -15.39
C LYS A 2 2.54 -35.73 -16.49
N TYR A 3 2.46 -36.14 -17.75
CA TYR A 3 2.83 -35.29 -18.90
C TYR A 3 1.98 -34.02 -19.01
N THR A 4 0.67 -34.13 -18.77
CA THR A 4 -0.28 -33.00 -18.86
C THR A 4 -0.03 -31.97 -17.76
N ILE A 5 0.29 -32.43 -16.54
CA ILE A 5 0.62 -31.55 -15.41
C ILE A 5 1.93 -30.80 -15.70
N GLN A 6 2.97 -31.49 -16.17
CA GLN A 6 4.24 -30.87 -16.52
C GLN A 6 4.09 -29.80 -17.61
N GLN A 7 3.22 -30.03 -18.60
CA GLN A 7 2.97 -29.08 -19.68
C GLN A 7 2.28 -27.79 -19.21
N ILE A 8 1.41 -27.86 -18.19
CA ILE A 8 0.75 -26.69 -17.59
C ILE A 8 1.79 -25.79 -16.89
N PHE A 9 2.72 -26.37 -16.14
CA PHE A 9 3.79 -25.63 -15.47
C PHE A 9 4.89 -25.12 -16.41
N GLN A 10 4.86 -25.46 -17.70
CA GLN A 10 5.74 -24.87 -18.73
C GLN A 10 5.11 -23.63 -19.40
N SER A 11 3.82 -23.37 -19.18
CA SER A 11 3.17 -22.16 -19.68
C SER A 11 3.59 -20.96 -18.84
N GLY A 12 4.36 -20.04 -19.42
CA GLY A 12 4.82 -18.82 -18.73
C GLY A 12 3.67 -18.01 -18.11
N LYS A 13 2.51 -17.93 -18.79
CA LYS A 13 1.32 -17.22 -18.26
C LYS A 13 0.77 -17.88 -17.00
N PHE A 14 0.71 -19.21 -16.98
CA PHE A 14 0.22 -19.96 -15.82
C PHE A 14 1.19 -19.81 -14.64
N VAL A 15 2.49 -19.98 -14.88
CA VAL A 15 3.51 -19.87 -13.84
C VAL A 15 3.48 -18.50 -13.19
N THR A 16 3.41 -17.41 -13.97
CA THR A 16 3.30 -16.06 -13.41
C THR A 16 2.06 -15.89 -12.53
N GLY A 17 0.89 -16.33 -13.01
CA GLY A 17 -0.34 -16.25 -12.22
C GLY A 17 -0.28 -17.08 -10.94
N PHE A 18 0.29 -18.29 -11.01
CA PHE A 18 0.46 -19.17 -9.86
C PHE A 18 1.42 -18.59 -8.82
N ILE A 19 2.53 -17.98 -9.25
CA ILE A 19 3.49 -17.30 -8.36
C ILE A 19 2.81 -16.14 -7.63
N ILE A 20 2.06 -15.30 -8.35
CA ILE A 20 1.32 -14.19 -7.73
C ILE A 20 0.32 -14.71 -6.70
N PHE A 21 -0.46 -15.73 -7.06
CA PHE A 21 -1.43 -16.34 -6.14
C PHE A 21 -0.76 -16.93 -4.89
N MET A 22 0.35 -17.66 -5.07
CA MET A 22 1.13 -18.20 -3.96
C MET A 22 1.74 -17.10 -3.09
N ALA A 23 2.24 -16.02 -3.67
CA ALA A 23 2.76 -14.88 -2.93
C ALA A 23 1.67 -14.22 -2.06
N ILE A 24 0.47 -14.04 -2.61
CA ILE A 24 -0.69 -13.52 -1.85
C ILE A 24 -1.06 -14.49 -0.73
N LEU A 25 -1.17 -15.78 -1.03
CA LEU A 25 -1.59 -16.80 -0.06
C LEU A 25 -0.57 -16.94 1.09
N LEU A 26 0.72 -16.96 0.77
CA LEU A 26 1.79 -16.95 1.77
C LEU A 26 1.81 -15.64 2.56
N GLY A 27 1.61 -14.49 1.90
CA GLY A 27 1.51 -13.21 2.58
C GLY A 27 0.40 -13.19 3.63
N VAL A 28 -0.80 -13.70 3.28
CA VAL A 28 -1.93 -13.81 4.19
C VAL A 28 -1.66 -14.75 5.38
N ILE A 29 -0.89 -15.81 5.18
CA ILE A 29 -0.58 -16.79 6.24
C ILE A 29 0.57 -16.32 7.14
N ILE A 30 1.65 -15.79 6.55
CA ILE A 30 2.91 -15.48 7.24
C ILE A 30 2.81 -14.12 7.94
N TYR A 31 2.23 -13.11 7.30
CA TYR A 31 2.21 -11.75 7.85
C TYR A 31 1.57 -11.66 9.25
N PRO A 32 0.42 -12.29 9.54
CA PRO A 32 -0.16 -12.26 10.90
C PRO A 32 0.68 -12.95 11.97
N ILE A 33 1.61 -13.83 11.57
CA ILE A 33 2.54 -14.51 12.49
C ILE A 33 3.65 -13.53 12.91
N VAL A 34 4.12 -12.71 11.97
CA VAL A 34 5.17 -11.71 12.22
C VAL A 34 4.61 -10.47 12.90
N ILE A 35 3.43 -10.01 12.46
CA ILE A 35 2.75 -8.82 12.97
C ILE A 35 1.37 -9.24 13.48
N PRO A 36 1.25 -9.54 14.79
CA PRO A 36 0.00 -10.03 15.39
C PRO A 36 -1.00 -8.90 15.70
N ASP A 37 -0.75 -7.67 15.25
CA ASP A 37 -1.64 -6.53 15.52
C ASP A 37 -3.06 -6.77 14.97
N PRO A 38 -4.10 -6.36 15.72
CA PRO A 38 -5.47 -6.35 15.21
C PRO A 38 -5.61 -5.37 14.03
N PRO A 39 -6.33 -5.72 12.95
CA PRO A 39 -6.46 -4.85 11.78
C PRO A 39 -7.12 -3.51 12.09
N LEU A 40 -8.09 -3.48 13.00
CA LEU A 40 -8.85 -2.27 13.33
C LEU A 40 -8.25 -1.44 14.48
N LYS A 41 -7.05 -1.79 14.94
CA LYS A 41 -6.38 -1.10 16.03
C LYS A 41 -5.95 0.29 15.55
N ILE A 42 -6.43 1.32 16.25
CA ILE A 42 -6.01 2.70 16.03
C ILE A 42 -4.63 2.87 16.67
N ILE A 43 -3.63 3.19 15.88
CA ILE A 43 -2.23 3.32 16.30
C ILE A 43 -1.71 4.77 16.20
N ALA A 44 -2.51 5.69 15.65
CA ALA A 44 -2.14 7.07 15.41
C ALA A 44 -3.25 8.03 15.86
N GLN A 45 -2.85 9.21 16.35
CA GLN A 45 -3.78 10.30 16.68
C GLN A 45 -4.18 11.15 15.45
N GLY A 46 -3.69 10.80 14.26
CA GLY A 46 -3.95 11.50 13.00
C GLY A 46 -4.56 10.57 11.95
N THR A 47 -5.17 11.18 10.92
CA THR A 47 -5.97 10.47 9.92
C THR A 47 -5.17 10.02 8.70
N PHE A 48 -3.96 10.52 8.43
CA PHE A 48 -3.20 10.09 7.25
C PHE A 48 -1.70 10.25 7.48
N PHE A 49 -1.10 9.21 8.03
CA PHE A 49 0.35 9.09 8.06
C PHE A 49 0.84 8.53 6.74
N LYS A 50 1.83 9.19 6.16
CA LYS A 50 2.44 8.78 4.90
C LYS A 50 3.18 7.44 5.10
N PRO A 51 3.37 6.66 4.03
CA PRO A 51 4.27 5.51 4.06
C PRO A 51 5.65 5.89 4.60
N GLY A 52 6.20 5.09 5.53
CA GLY A 52 7.53 5.34 6.06
C GLY A 52 7.89 4.60 7.34
N ILE A 53 9.07 4.92 7.86
CA ILE A 53 9.58 4.46 9.15
C ILE A 53 9.44 5.62 10.12
N TYR A 54 8.70 5.39 11.20
CA TYR A 54 8.48 6.33 12.28
C TYR A 54 9.35 5.91 13.46
N VAL A 55 10.22 6.81 13.90
CA VAL A 55 11.17 6.58 14.98
C VAL A 55 10.79 7.49 16.15
N ASN A 56 10.77 6.96 17.37
CA ASN A 56 10.50 7.75 18.56
C ASN A 56 11.64 8.77 18.79
N VAL A 57 11.29 10.05 18.86
CA VAL A 57 12.27 11.15 19.02
C VAL A 57 12.97 11.10 20.38
N TYR A 58 12.24 10.78 21.44
CA TYR A 58 12.78 10.72 22.80
C TYR A 58 13.79 9.59 22.96
N ASP A 59 13.48 8.40 22.45
CA ASP A 59 14.39 7.26 22.54
C ASP A 59 15.61 7.45 21.64
N SER A 60 15.44 8.13 20.50
CA SER A 60 16.54 8.43 19.58
C SER A 60 17.63 9.29 20.23
N ILE A 61 17.23 10.21 21.12
CA ILE A 61 18.18 11.13 21.78
C ILE A 61 19.17 10.39 22.69
N ASN A 62 18.71 9.35 23.38
CA ASN A 62 19.53 8.60 24.34
C ASN A 62 20.23 7.38 23.71
N THR A 63 20.04 7.14 22.41
CA THR A 63 20.62 6.00 21.70
C THR A 63 22.00 6.37 21.15
N PRO A 64 22.98 5.44 21.10
CA PRO A 64 24.27 5.70 20.46
C PRO A 64 24.10 6.23 19.03
N TYR A 65 24.75 7.35 18.73
CA TYR A 65 24.73 7.96 17.42
C TYR A 65 26.06 7.78 16.69
N PHE A 66 25.99 7.81 15.36
CA PHE A 66 27.11 7.69 14.44
C PHE A 66 27.20 8.94 13.58
N THR A 67 28.42 9.38 13.29
CA THR A 67 28.66 10.46 12.33
C THR A 67 28.69 9.86 10.93
N LEU A 68 27.78 10.32 10.07
CA LEU A 68 27.78 9.98 8.64
C LEU A 68 28.39 11.12 7.84
N ASN A 69 29.40 10.82 7.03
CA ASN A 69 30.02 11.79 6.12
C ASN A 69 29.14 11.97 4.88
N LEU A 70 28.11 12.79 5.03
CA LEU A 70 27.19 13.16 3.95
C LEU A 70 27.53 14.57 3.49
N ASN A 71 28.33 14.66 2.44
CA ASN A 71 28.75 15.93 1.82
C ASN A 71 27.57 16.89 1.58
N THR A 72 26.42 16.39 1.11
CA THR A 72 25.25 17.22 0.80
C THR A 72 24.24 17.37 1.96
N ALA A 73 24.51 16.86 3.17
CA ALA A 73 23.48 16.83 4.23
C ALA A 73 23.18 18.22 4.80
N ALA A 74 24.21 19.06 4.98
CA ALA A 74 24.04 20.45 5.39
C ALA A 74 23.24 21.23 4.33
N GLU A 75 23.60 21.08 3.05
CA GLU A 75 22.90 21.70 1.92
C GLU A 75 21.43 21.27 1.83
N ARG A 76 21.11 19.98 1.95
CA ARG A 76 19.72 19.50 1.92
C ARG A 76 18.90 20.07 3.08
N ARG A 77 19.51 20.25 4.25
CA ARG A 77 18.87 20.90 5.40
C ARG A 77 18.54 22.35 5.08
N ILE A 78 19.46 23.07 4.45
CA ILE A 78 19.25 24.47 4.03
C ILE A 78 18.21 24.56 2.92
N ALA A 79 18.34 23.72 1.88
CA ALA A 79 17.40 23.64 0.76
C ALA A 79 15.96 23.38 1.22
N SER A 80 15.77 22.62 2.30
CA SER A 80 14.44 22.36 2.89
C SER A 80 13.84 23.56 3.63
N ARG A 81 14.67 24.52 4.03
CA ARG A 81 14.27 25.73 4.77
C ARG A 81 14.26 26.99 3.89
N LEU A 82 14.95 26.98 2.76
CA LEU A 82 15.00 28.07 1.79
C LEU A 82 13.75 28.02 0.90
N SER A 83 12.89 29.03 0.97
CA SER A 83 11.68 29.10 0.16
C SER A 83 11.99 29.36 -1.32
N ASN A 84 11.03 29.14 -2.22
CA ASN A 84 11.18 29.50 -3.63
C ASN A 84 11.35 31.02 -3.81
N GLU A 85 10.67 31.81 -2.97
CA GLU A 85 10.78 33.27 -2.95
C GLU A 85 12.21 33.71 -2.56
N ASP A 86 12.82 33.07 -1.57
CA ASP A 86 14.20 33.37 -1.17
C ASP A 86 15.20 33.04 -2.29
N ARG A 87 14.99 31.93 -3.02
CA ARG A 87 15.83 31.54 -4.16
C ARG A 87 15.74 32.55 -5.30
N GLU A 88 14.55 33.06 -5.56
CA GLU A 88 14.31 34.06 -6.59
C GLU A 88 14.87 35.43 -6.19
N ALA A 89 14.75 35.81 -4.93
CA ALA A 89 15.39 37.01 -4.38
C ALA A 89 16.93 36.96 -4.50
N ILE A 90 17.55 35.80 -4.19
CA ILE A 90 18.99 35.61 -4.39
C ILE A 90 19.36 35.82 -5.86
N LYS A 91 18.61 35.20 -6.77
CA LYS A 91 18.82 35.36 -8.23
C LYS A 91 18.69 36.82 -8.66
N GLU A 92 17.66 37.52 -8.22
CA GLU A 92 17.41 38.93 -8.56
C GLU A 92 18.60 39.81 -8.15
N TRP A 93 19.12 39.61 -6.95
CA TRP A 93 20.26 40.36 -6.46
C TRP A 93 21.55 40.03 -7.24
N LEU A 94 21.79 38.75 -7.55
CA LEU A 94 22.97 38.31 -8.33
C LEU A 94 22.95 38.88 -9.76
N VAL A 95 21.79 38.86 -10.42
CA VAL A 95 21.61 39.48 -11.75
C VAL A 95 21.81 40.99 -11.67
N GLY A 96 21.22 41.64 -10.66
CA GLY A 96 21.40 43.07 -10.45
C GLY A 96 22.87 43.45 -10.20
N ASN A 97 23.67 42.56 -9.59
CA ASN A 97 25.10 42.75 -9.35
C ASN A 97 25.97 42.39 -10.58
N GLY A 98 25.37 42.18 -11.76
CA GLY A 98 26.08 42.00 -13.03
C GLY A 98 26.39 40.55 -13.41
N MET A 99 25.84 39.55 -12.71
CA MET A 99 25.95 38.15 -13.11
C MET A 99 24.97 37.84 -14.25
N ALA A 100 25.40 37.05 -15.24
CA ALA A 100 24.53 36.65 -16.34
C ALA A 100 23.44 35.71 -15.83
N GLU A 101 22.18 35.97 -16.19
CA GLU A 101 21.05 35.16 -15.76
C GLU A 101 21.19 33.68 -16.15
N ALA A 102 21.89 33.39 -17.25
CA ALA A 102 22.15 32.03 -17.72
C ALA A 102 23.15 31.23 -16.85
N GLU A 103 23.91 31.91 -15.97
CA GLU A 103 24.89 31.28 -15.07
C GLU A 103 24.30 30.94 -13.70
N ILE A 104 23.06 31.37 -13.42
CA ILE A 104 22.40 31.18 -12.12
C ILE A 104 21.36 30.06 -12.24
N ASP A 105 21.63 28.95 -11.56
CA ASP A 105 20.68 27.83 -11.44
C ASP A 105 19.97 27.86 -10.08
N THR A 106 18.68 28.22 -10.08
CA THR A 106 17.86 28.24 -8.84
C THR A 106 17.45 26.85 -8.36
N THR A 107 17.61 25.82 -9.20
CA THR A 107 17.32 24.43 -8.85
C THR A 107 18.48 23.79 -8.08
N ASN A 108 19.72 24.20 -8.37
CA ASN A 108 20.91 23.75 -7.68
C ASN A 108 21.25 24.66 -6.47
N THR A 109 20.86 24.23 -5.28
CA THR A 109 21.07 25.00 -4.04
C THR A 109 22.54 25.17 -3.67
N GLU A 110 23.39 24.17 -3.93
CA GLU A 110 24.82 24.24 -3.62
C GLU A 110 25.47 25.38 -4.42
N GLN A 111 25.30 25.35 -5.75
CA GLN A 111 25.82 26.39 -6.64
C GLN A 111 25.24 27.78 -6.33
N LEU A 112 23.93 27.85 -6.08
CA LEU A 112 23.26 29.13 -5.77
C LEU A 112 23.80 29.77 -4.49
N LEU A 113 24.02 28.98 -3.43
CA LEU A 113 24.54 29.47 -2.17
C LEU A 113 26.01 29.86 -2.28
N ASP A 114 26.83 29.07 -2.99
CA ASP A 114 28.23 29.42 -3.26
C ASP A 114 28.33 30.73 -4.06
N GLN A 115 27.50 30.89 -5.09
CA GLN A 115 27.41 32.13 -5.86
C GLN A 115 26.95 33.31 -5.01
N TRP A 116 25.97 33.10 -4.12
CA TRP A 116 25.50 34.11 -3.18
C TRP A 116 26.62 34.57 -2.24
N PHE A 117 27.25 33.66 -1.51
CA PHE A 117 28.23 34.02 -0.49
C PHE A 117 29.53 34.59 -1.07
N ASN A 118 29.93 34.19 -2.28
CA ASN A 118 31.10 34.74 -2.93
C ASN A 118 30.88 36.15 -3.49
N ASN A 119 29.64 36.54 -3.78
CA ASN A 119 29.33 37.80 -4.44
C ASN A 119 28.55 38.80 -3.58
N PHE A 120 27.89 38.34 -2.50
CA PHE A 120 27.06 39.19 -1.65
C PHE A 120 27.90 40.18 -0.83
N ASP A 121 27.62 41.47 -1.01
CA ASP A 121 28.24 42.54 -0.23
C ASP A 121 27.14 43.49 0.29
N PRO A 122 27.02 43.68 1.64
CA PRO A 122 26.01 44.55 2.23
C PRO A 122 26.17 46.04 1.89
N THR A 123 27.33 46.45 1.35
CA THR A 123 27.63 47.84 0.97
C THR A 123 27.23 48.19 -0.46
N VAL A 124 27.04 47.19 -1.31
CA VAL A 124 26.66 47.36 -2.72
C VAL A 124 25.21 47.84 -2.83
N ARG A 125 24.98 48.81 -3.72
CA ARG A 125 23.63 49.34 -4.04
C ARG A 125 23.31 49.08 -5.50
N LEU A 126 22.32 48.23 -5.74
CA LEU A 126 21.86 47.93 -7.09
C LEU A 126 21.07 49.12 -7.68
N PRO A 127 21.10 49.33 -9.01
CA PRO A 127 20.32 50.37 -9.66
C PRO A 127 18.82 50.22 -9.35
N GLY A 128 18.18 51.25 -8.79
CA GLY A 128 16.76 51.22 -8.41
C GLY A 128 16.45 50.64 -7.02
N MET A 129 17.46 50.19 -6.27
CA MET A 129 17.28 49.60 -4.93
C MET A 129 16.91 50.65 -3.87
N THR A 130 15.85 50.37 -3.10
CA THR A 130 15.48 51.19 -1.93
C THR A 130 16.24 50.75 -0.67
N ASN A 131 16.21 51.57 0.39
CA ASN A 131 16.77 51.17 1.69
C ASN A 131 16.03 49.95 2.29
N ALA A 132 14.75 49.76 1.96
CA ALA A 132 13.98 48.61 2.43
C ALA A 132 14.48 47.31 1.79
N ASP A 133 14.76 47.33 0.49
CA ASP A 133 15.27 46.18 -0.27
C ASP A 133 16.66 45.79 0.22
N ARG A 134 17.56 46.77 0.44
CA ARG A 134 18.88 46.49 1.03
C ARG A 134 18.76 45.79 2.39
N ASN A 135 17.91 46.31 3.27
CA ASN A 135 17.72 45.72 4.59
C ASN A 135 17.07 44.33 4.50
N TYR A 136 16.26 44.05 3.48
CA TYR A 136 15.71 42.72 3.20
C TYR A 136 16.82 41.73 2.84
N PHE A 137 17.70 42.05 1.89
CA PHE A 137 18.81 41.16 1.52
C PHE A 137 19.80 40.91 2.66
N ILE A 138 20.05 41.91 3.51
CA ILE A 138 20.87 41.73 4.72
C ILE A 138 20.20 40.74 5.69
N ARG A 139 18.88 40.86 5.92
CA ARG A 139 18.14 39.90 6.76
C ARG A 139 18.15 38.50 6.15
N LEU A 140 17.97 38.40 4.83
CA LEU A 140 18.02 37.14 4.11
C LEU A 140 19.39 36.48 4.29
N ASN A 141 20.48 37.22 4.07
CA ASN A 141 21.84 36.73 4.30
C ASN A 141 22.04 36.24 5.74
N ASN A 142 21.61 37.01 6.74
CA ASN A 142 21.74 36.63 8.15
C ASN A 142 20.92 35.39 8.49
N ASN A 143 19.72 35.24 7.91
CA ASN A 143 18.93 34.01 8.05
C ASN A 143 19.67 32.82 7.46
N ILE A 144 20.19 32.93 6.23
CA ILE A 144 20.92 31.81 5.58
C ILE A 144 22.21 31.48 6.35
N GLN A 145 22.95 32.49 6.84
CA GLN A 145 24.11 32.27 7.71
C GLN A 145 23.73 31.62 9.05
N GLY A 146 22.60 32.00 9.64
CA GLY A 146 22.05 31.33 10.82
C GLY A 146 21.65 29.88 10.57
N LEU A 147 21.26 29.54 9.33
CA LEU A 147 21.03 28.15 8.93
C LEU A 147 22.33 27.35 8.73
N LEU A 148 23.43 28.03 8.39
CA LEU A 148 24.78 27.46 8.24
C LEU A 148 25.52 27.31 9.56
N ALA A 149 25.22 28.16 10.54
CA ALA A 149 25.72 28.00 11.90
C ALA A 149 25.21 26.66 12.44
N THR A 150 26.13 25.70 12.58
CA THR A 150 25.90 24.42 13.26
C THR A 150 25.62 24.68 14.73
N GLU A 151 24.40 25.14 15.04
CA GLU A 151 23.88 25.10 16.38
C GLU A 151 23.51 23.64 16.65
N ASP A 152 24.36 22.99 17.44
CA ASP A 152 24.07 21.68 17.98
C ASP A 152 22.87 21.79 18.94
N VAL A 153 22.05 20.73 19.01
CA VAL A 153 20.87 20.75 19.87
C VAL A 153 21.28 20.45 21.30
N VAL A 154 21.13 21.42 22.19
CA VAL A 154 21.41 21.27 23.62
C VAL A 154 20.23 20.59 24.33
N ILE A 155 20.52 19.54 25.08
CA ILE A 155 19.58 18.86 25.96
C ILE A 155 19.84 19.36 27.38
N ALA A 156 18.87 20.09 27.91
CA ALA A 156 18.90 20.58 29.29
C ALA A 156 18.00 19.72 30.19
N GLU A 157 18.49 19.44 31.39
CA GLU A 157 17.74 18.77 32.45
C GLU A 157 17.53 19.75 33.61
N VAL A 158 16.34 19.74 34.18
CA VAL A 158 16.03 20.54 35.37
C VAL A 158 16.75 19.92 36.56
N ASP A 159 17.62 20.69 37.21
CA ASP A 159 18.26 20.28 38.45
C ASP A 159 17.19 20.14 39.55
N PRO A 160 17.04 18.94 40.14
CA PRO A 160 15.98 18.66 41.11
C PRO A 160 16.09 19.48 42.41
N GLU A 161 17.27 20.03 42.74
CA GLU A 161 17.44 20.83 43.96
C GLU A 161 17.24 22.34 43.73
N THR A 162 17.67 22.84 42.58
CA THR A 162 17.68 24.28 42.30
C THR A 162 16.54 24.74 41.39
N ALA A 163 15.83 23.80 40.75
CA ALA A 163 14.81 24.06 39.72
C ALA A 163 15.32 24.90 38.53
N VAL A 164 16.64 24.97 38.34
CA VAL A 164 17.30 25.65 37.22
C VAL A 164 17.65 24.62 36.13
N LEU A 165 17.55 25.03 34.86
CA LEU A 165 17.97 24.19 33.73
C LEU A 165 19.49 24.09 33.68
N SER A 166 20.01 22.87 33.70
CA SER A 166 21.44 22.56 33.50
C SER A 166 21.64 21.81 32.19
N GLU A 167 22.69 22.15 31.44
CA GLU A 167 23.03 21.46 30.18
C GLU A 167 23.60 20.07 30.48
N LYS A 168 22.97 19.02 29.95
CA LYS A 168 23.35 17.63 30.16
C LYS A 168 24.15 17.06 28.99
N SER A 169 23.75 17.38 27.76
CA SER A 169 24.41 16.89 26.55
C SER A 169 24.04 17.71 25.32
N THR A 170 24.81 17.52 24.25
CA THR A 170 24.69 18.26 23.00
C THR A 170 24.63 17.25 21.86
N VAL A 171 23.62 17.35 20.99
CA VAL A 171 23.45 16.47 19.82
C VAL A 171 23.89 17.19 18.57
N PRO A 172 24.98 16.74 17.92
CA PRO A 172 25.48 17.41 16.73
C PRO A 172 24.57 17.16 15.53
N GLN A 173 24.51 18.10 14.60
CA GLN A 173 23.69 17.98 13.39
C GLN A 173 24.12 16.83 12.45
N THR A 174 25.29 16.24 12.70
CA THR A 174 25.84 15.09 11.97
C THR A 174 25.60 13.76 12.68
N ALA A 175 24.89 13.76 13.82
CA ALA A 175 24.51 12.57 14.56
C ALA A 175 23.34 11.84 13.87
N TYR A 176 23.55 10.57 13.54
CA TYR A 176 22.54 9.67 13.00
C TYR A 176 22.39 8.46 13.91
N VAL A 177 21.16 8.00 14.10
CA VAL A 177 20.86 6.80 14.90
C VAL A 177 20.41 5.68 13.97
N ASN A 178 20.88 4.46 14.23
CA ASN A 178 20.37 3.29 13.52
C ASN A 178 18.97 2.95 14.03
N VAL A 179 18.04 2.74 13.11
CA VAL A 179 16.66 2.37 13.44
C VAL A 179 16.58 1.09 14.28
N ALA A 180 17.50 0.15 14.10
CA ALA A 180 17.55 -1.10 14.88
C ALA A 180 17.94 -0.89 16.34
N ASP A 181 18.64 0.20 16.66
CA ASP A 181 19.10 0.50 18.02
C ASP A 181 18.06 1.30 18.83
N VAL A 182 17.01 1.82 18.17
CA VAL A 182 15.94 2.57 18.83
C VAL A 182 14.85 1.62 19.32
N ALA A 183 14.50 1.74 20.60
CA ALA A 183 13.53 0.87 21.24
C ALA A 183 12.13 0.93 20.59
N ASN A 184 11.67 2.13 20.24
CA ASN A 184 10.34 2.34 19.69
C ASN A 184 10.41 2.81 18.23
N VAL A 185 10.23 1.85 17.33
CA VAL A 185 10.13 2.07 15.88
C VAL A 185 8.86 1.46 15.33
N ARG A 186 8.18 2.21 14.45
CA ARG A 186 7.03 1.70 13.69
C ARG A 186 7.30 1.81 12.20
N VAL A 187 7.19 0.68 11.50
CA VAL A 187 7.28 0.63 10.04
C VAL A 187 5.86 0.57 9.48
N LEU A 188 5.51 1.52 8.60
CA LEU A 188 4.20 1.63 7.96
C LEU A 188 4.38 1.69 6.44
N PRO A 189 4.54 0.56 5.74
CA PRO A 189 4.85 0.56 4.30
C PRO A 189 3.76 1.17 3.43
N LEU A 190 2.50 1.15 3.87
CA LEU A 190 1.35 1.75 3.18
C LEU A 190 0.75 2.94 3.94
N GLY A 191 1.37 3.36 5.06
CA GLY A 191 0.85 4.44 5.89
C GLY A 191 -0.38 4.05 6.71
N THR A 192 -1.18 5.05 7.09
CA THR A 192 -2.43 4.84 7.84
C THR A 192 -3.69 5.29 7.10
N ASP A 193 -4.83 4.71 7.47
CA ASP A 193 -6.16 5.13 7.03
C ASP A 193 -6.66 6.36 7.81
N ASN A 194 -7.84 6.84 7.44
CA ASN A 194 -8.54 8.01 8.02
C ASN A 194 -8.84 7.89 9.52
N PHE A 195 -8.63 6.73 10.14
CA PHE A 195 -8.79 6.49 11.56
C PHE A 195 -7.45 6.23 12.26
N GLY A 196 -6.32 6.34 11.56
CA GLY A 196 -5.00 6.10 12.12
C GLY A 196 -4.67 4.61 12.27
N ARG A 197 -5.27 3.73 11.45
CA ARG A 197 -5.04 2.28 11.42
C ARG A 197 -4.02 1.92 10.36
N ASP A 198 -3.29 0.83 10.58
CA ASP A 198 -2.27 0.34 9.64
C ASP A 198 -2.90 -0.29 8.38
N VAL A 199 -2.76 0.39 7.25
CA VAL A 199 -3.35 0.00 5.96
C VAL A 199 -2.82 -1.35 5.47
N LEU A 200 -1.55 -1.67 5.71
CA LEU A 200 -0.99 -2.95 5.27
C LEU A 200 -1.60 -4.09 6.08
N THR A 201 -1.73 -3.92 7.38
CA THR A 201 -2.36 -4.91 8.25
C THR A 201 -3.84 -5.11 7.89
N GLU A 202 -4.58 -4.03 7.62
CA GLU A 202 -5.97 -4.11 7.13
C GLU A 202 -6.06 -4.85 5.80
N LEU A 203 -5.22 -4.50 4.82
CA LEU A 203 -5.21 -5.11 3.49
C LEU A 203 -4.97 -6.61 3.56
N VAL A 204 -3.96 -7.05 4.31
CA VAL A 204 -3.62 -8.47 4.41
C VAL A 204 -4.74 -9.25 5.10
N ARG A 205 -5.30 -8.72 6.19
CA ARG A 205 -6.40 -9.35 6.92
C ARG A 205 -7.67 -9.43 6.06
N ALA A 206 -8.02 -8.37 5.34
CA ALA A 206 -9.14 -8.34 4.42
C ALA A 206 -8.94 -9.30 3.24
N THR A 207 -7.72 -9.41 2.71
CA THR A 207 -7.39 -10.36 1.64
C THR A 207 -7.63 -11.80 2.08
N GLY A 208 -7.27 -12.16 3.32
CA GLY A 208 -7.58 -13.49 3.87
C GLY A 208 -9.07 -13.78 3.98
N VAL A 209 -9.88 -12.78 4.36
CA VAL A 209 -11.34 -12.89 4.37
C VAL A 209 -11.88 -13.11 2.95
N SER A 210 -11.41 -12.36 1.96
CA SER A 210 -11.80 -12.50 0.56
C SER A 210 -11.43 -13.87 -0.02
N LEU A 211 -10.24 -14.39 0.28
CA LEU A 211 -9.83 -15.74 -0.12
C LEU A 211 -10.73 -16.81 0.49
N LYS A 212 -11.06 -16.69 1.78
CA LYS A 212 -11.99 -17.61 2.45
C LYS A 212 -13.38 -17.57 1.79
N ILE A 213 -13.90 -16.37 1.50
CA ILE A 213 -15.19 -16.21 0.82
C ILE A 213 -15.15 -16.88 -0.55
N GLY A 214 -14.14 -16.58 -1.38
CA GLY A 214 -13.99 -17.17 -2.71
C GLY A 214 -13.88 -18.70 -2.69
N LEU A 215 -13.12 -19.24 -1.74
CA LEU A 215 -12.95 -20.70 -1.59
C LEU A 215 -14.27 -21.39 -1.22
N VAL A 216 -14.97 -20.90 -0.21
CA VAL A 216 -16.25 -21.51 0.25
C VAL A 216 -17.33 -21.35 -0.81
N ALA A 217 -17.52 -20.14 -1.32
CA ALA A 217 -18.53 -19.85 -2.34
C ALA A 217 -18.27 -20.66 -3.61
N GLY A 218 -17.03 -20.62 -4.12
CA GLY A 218 -16.62 -21.34 -5.32
C GLY A 218 -16.78 -22.84 -5.19
N SER A 219 -16.45 -23.42 -4.02
CA SER A 219 -16.63 -24.85 -3.77
C SER A 219 -18.10 -25.26 -3.82
N ILE A 220 -18.98 -24.52 -3.13
CA ILE A 220 -20.43 -24.79 -3.11
C ILE A 220 -21.01 -24.65 -4.53
N ALA A 221 -20.73 -23.54 -5.20
CA ALA A 221 -21.22 -23.27 -6.55
C ALA A 221 -20.75 -24.34 -7.54
N THR A 222 -19.49 -24.77 -7.42
CA THR A 222 -18.93 -25.82 -8.27
C THR A 222 -19.58 -27.17 -8.01
N LEU A 223 -19.79 -27.55 -6.74
CA LEU A 223 -20.45 -28.81 -6.41
C LEU A 223 -21.88 -28.86 -6.95
N ILE A 224 -22.67 -27.81 -6.70
CA ILE A 224 -24.06 -27.73 -7.19
C ILE A 224 -24.08 -27.73 -8.71
N GLY A 225 -23.27 -26.88 -9.34
CA GLY A 225 -23.20 -26.75 -10.79
C GLY A 225 -22.74 -28.04 -11.46
N LEU A 226 -21.75 -28.72 -10.89
CA LEU A 226 -21.26 -30.00 -11.38
C LEU A 226 -22.36 -31.07 -11.33
N ILE A 227 -23.03 -31.23 -10.18
CA ILE A 227 -24.10 -32.22 -10.02
C ILE A 227 -25.24 -31.94 -11.00
N LEU A 228 -25.78 -30.72 -11.00
CA LEU A 228 -26.91 -30.37 -11.86
C LEU A 228 -26.56 -30.44 -13.35
N GLY A 229 -25.37 -29.95 -13.73
CA GLY A 229 -24.91 -29.98 -15.12
C GLY A 229 -24.65 -31.40 -15.63
N LEU A 230 -24.10 -32.29 -14.78
CA LEU A 230 -23.92 -33.69 -15.13
C LEU A 230 -25.26 -34.40 -15.32
N VAL A 231 -26.19 -34.23 -14.37
CA VAL A 231 -27.52 -34.86 -14.43
C VAL A 231 -28.29 -34.40 -15.67
N SER A 232 -28.38 -33.08 -15.89
CA SER A 232 -29.08 -32.50 -17.05
C SER A 232 -28.43 -32.92 -18.38
N GLY A 233 -27.10 -32.81 -18.49
CA GLY A 233 -26.40 -33.14 -19.74
C GLY A 233 -26.38 -34.64 -20.07
N TYR A 234 -26.31 -35.50 -19.05
CA TYR A 234 -26.24 -36.95 -19.24
C TYR A 234 -27.61 -37.54 -19.56
N ILE A 235 -28.62 -37.27 -18.73
CA ILE A 235 -29.97 -37.87 -18.86
C ILE A 235 -30.71 -37.27 -20.05
N GLY A 236 -30.65 -35.94 -20.25
CA GLY A 236 -31.42 -35.27 -21.30
C GLY A 236 -32.94 -35.29 -21.06
N GLY A 237 -33.71 -34.93 -22.10
CA GLY A 237 -35.18 -34.98 -22.08
C GLY A 237 -35.80 -34.09 -21.01
N PHE A 238 -36.88 -34.56 -20.39
CA PHE A 238 -37.65 -33.77 -19.41
C PHE A 238 -36.84 -33.32 -18.19
N VAL A 239 -35.88 -34.14 -17.72
CA VAL A 239 -35.02 -33.80 -16.56
C VAL A 239 -34.11 -32.61 -16.90
N ASP A 240 -33.56 -32.62 -18.11
CA ASP A 240 -32.76 -31.52 -18.63
C ASP A 240 -33.59 -30.24 -18.74
N ASP A 241 -34.77 -30.32 -19.36
CA ASP A 241 -35.68 -29.19 -19.53
C ASP A 241 -36.07 -28.57 -18.18
N ALA A 242 -36.38 -29.39 -17.17
CA ALA A 242 -36.73 -28.93 -15.82
C ALA A 242 -35.55 -28.23 -15.12
N ILE A 243 -34.35 -28.81 -15.15
CA ILE A 243 -33.15 -28.20 -14.55
C ILE A 243 -32.81 -26.89 -15.27
N MET A 244 -32.88 -26.88 -16.60
CA MET A 244 -32.59 -25.68 -17.39
C MET A 244 -33.64 -24.59 -17.21
N PHE A 245 -34.91 -24.94 -17.00
CA PHE A 245 -35.95 -23.99 -16.62
C PHE A 245 -35.61 -23.26 -15.31
N VAL A 246 -35.27 -24.01 -14.25
CA VAL A 246 -34.85 -23.41 -12.96
C VAL A 246 -33.60 -22.55 -13.14
N THR A 247 -32.60 -23.05 -13.88
CA THR A 247 -31.36 -22.33 -14.17
C THR A 247 -31.63 -20.99 -14.88
N ASN A 248 -32.54 -21.00 -15.86
CA ASN A 248 -32.94 -19.79 -16.58
C ASN A 248 -33.67 -18.80 -15.68
N LEU A 249 -34.55 -19.28 -14.78
CA LEU A 249 -35.24 -18.42 -13.81
C LEU A 249 -34.24 -17.65 -12.93
N PHE A 250 -33.21 -18.32 -12.42
CA PHE A 250 -32.17 -17.67 -11.62
C PHE A 250 -31.31 -16.69 -12.42
N THR A 251 -31.16 -16.88 -13.74
CA THR A 251 -30.37 -15.99 -14.61
C THR A 251 -31.08 -14.64 -14.85
N VAL A 252 -32.41 -14.63 -14.82
CA VAL A 252 -33.21 -13.42 -15.03
C VAL A 252 -33.11 -12.47 -13.83
N ILE A 253 -32.95 -13.02 -12.62
CA ILE A 253 -32.84 -12.22 -11.40
C ILE A 253 -31.39 -11.73 -11.26
N PRO A 254 -31.14 -10.41 -11.12
CA PRO A 254 -29.78 -9.91 -10.90
C PRO A 254 -29.17 -10.52 -9.63
N SER A 255 -27.98 -11.12 -9.75
CA SER A 255 -27.38 -11.91 -8.67
C SER A 255 -27.19 -11.10 -7.38
N PHE A 256 -26.80 -9.82 -7.49
CA PHE A 256 -26.63 -8.96 -6.32
C PHE A 256 -27.94 -8.70 -5.57
N VAL A 257 -29.10 -8.72 -6.26
CA VAL A 257 -30.41 -8.55 -5.62
C VAL A 257 -30.73 -9.76 -4.74
N LEU A 258 -30.46 -10.98 -5.23
CA LEU A 258 -30.60 -12.20 -4.41
C LEU A 258 -29.70 -12.15 -3.19
N LEU A 259 -28.44 -11.72 -3.36
CA LEU A 259 -27.50 -11.57 -2.24
C LEU A 259 -28.03 -10.61 -1.18
N ILE A 260 -28.55 -9.44 -1.58
CA ILE A 260 -29.10 -8.43 -0.66
C ILE A 260 -30.34 -8.97 0.05
N LEU A 261 -31.29 -9.57 -0.67
CA LEU A 261 -32.53 -10.09 -0.08
C LEU A 261 -32.25 -11.20 0.94
N ILE A 262 -31.40 -12.16 0.58
CA ILE A 262 -31.03 -13.25 1.47
C ILE A 262 -30.23 -12.72 2.67
N SER A 263 -29.28 -11.80 2.44
CA SER A 263 -28.50 -11.20 3.52
C SER A 263 -29.38 -10.39 4.47
N PHE A 264 -30.42 -9.71 3.97
CA PHE A 264 -31.34 -8.94 4.80
C PHE A 264 -32.24 -9.86 5.64
N SER A 265 -32.65 -11.00 5.07
CA SER A 265 -33.46 -12.01 5.76
C SER A 265 -32.74 -12.73 6.91
N ILE A 266 -31.41 -12.64 6.99
CA ILE A 266 -30.60 -13.27 8.03
C ILE A 266 -30.39 -12.28 9.19
N SER A 267 -30.52 -12.78 10.42
CA SER A 267 -30.28 -12.03 11.67
C SER A 267 -28.90 -11.38 11.67
N GLN A 268 -28.81 -10.15 12.18
CA GLN A 268 -27.57 -9.35 12.22
C GLN A 268 -26.41 -10.11 12.87
N GLU A 269 -26.67 -10.87 13.95
CA GLU A 269 -25.67 -11.66 14.67
C GLU A 269 -25.02 -12.76 13.82
N GLN A 270 -25.71 -13.22 12.77
CA GLN A 270 -25.22 -14.26 11.86
C GLN A 270 -24.59 -13.68 10.59
N ARG A 271 -24.54 -12.35 10.44
CA ARG A 271 -23.93 -11.70 9.27
C ARG A 271 -22.41 -11.69 9.42
N GLY A 272 -21.78 -12.78 9.00
CA GLY A 272 -20.34 -12.93 8.92
C GLY A 272 -19.85 -13.34 7.53
N ALA A 273 -18.53 -13.28 7.33
CA ALA A 273 -17.90 -13.64 6.06
C ALA A 273 -18.28 -15.05 5.57
N THR A 274 -18.40 -16.02 6.47
CA THR A 274 -18.81 -17.39 6.14
C THR A 274 -20.24 -17.43 5.60
N THR A 275 -21.17 -16.73 6.25
CA THR A 275 -22.58 -16.67 5.83
C THR A 275 -22.70 -16.06 4.44
N ILE A 276 -22.00 -14.94 4.19
CA ILE A 276 -21.96 -14.30 2.87
C ILE A 276 -21.41 -15.26 1.82
N ALA A 277 -20.32 -15.97 2.13
CA ALA A 277 -19.73 -16.95 1.22
C ALA A 277 -20.69 -18.08 0.83
N VAL A 278 -21.43 -18.60 1.81
CA VAL A 278 -22.45 -19.65 1.59
C VAL A 278 -23.57 -19.14 0.68
N VAL A 279 -24.08 -17.94 0.95
CA VAL A 279 -25.13 -17.31 0.13
C VAL A 279 -24.65 -17.08 -1.31
N ILE A 280 -23.41 -16.58 -1.50
CA ILE A 280 -22.81 -16.45 -2.83
C ILE A 280 -22.72 -17.82 -3.51
N GLY A 281 -22.26 -18.87 -2.81
CA GLY A 281 -22.18 -20.22 -3.38
C GLY A 281 -23.52 -20.76 -3.88
N PHE A 282 -24.60 -20.59 -3.10
CA PHE A 282 -25.94 -21.04 -3.47
C PHE A 282 -26.60 -20.24 -4.60
N THR A 283 -26.07 -19.07 -4.94
CA THR A 283 -26.63 -18.20 -5.98
C THR A 283 -25.78 -18.18 -7.26
N SER A 284 -24.56 -18.71 -7.23
CA SER A 284 -23.59 -18.61 -8.34
C SER A 284 -23.39 -19.89 -9.15
N TRP A 285 -24.08 -20.99 -8.80
CA TRP A 285 -23.94 -22.30 -9.47
C TRP A 285 -24.45 -22.35 -10.93
N VAL A 286 -25.33 -21.42 -11.32
CA VAL A 286 -26.05 -21.39 -12.60
C VAL A 286 -25.10 -21.47 -13.80
N TRP A 287 -24.05 -20.64 -13.81
CA TRP A 287 -23.09 -20.60 -14.91
C TRP A 287 -22.27 -21.89 -14.99
N THR A 288 -21.84 -22.42 -13.84
CA THR A 288 -21.11 -23.69 -13.77
C THR A 288 -21.99 -24.85 -14.25
N ALA A 289 -23.28 -24.90 -13.88
CA ALA A 289 -24.20 -25.91 -14.37
C ALA A 289 -24.33 -25.91 -15.89
N ARG A 290 -24.49 -24.73 -16.50
CA ARG A 290 -24.58 -24.58 -17.97
C ARG A 290 -23.30 -25.00 -18.67
N ALA A 291 -22.14 -24.62 -18.12
CA ALA A 291 -20.84 -24.97 -18.66
C ALA A 291 -20.57 -26.47 -18.57
N VAL A 292 -20.85 -27.10 -17.43
CA VAL A 292 -20.70 -28.55 -17.26
C VAL A 292 -21.67 -29.28 -18.19
N ARG A 293 -22.94 -28.87 -18.25
CA ARG A 293 -23.95 -29.46 -19.15
C ARG A 293 -23.50 -29.46 -20.60
N SER A 294 -22.97 -28.33 -21.11
CA SER A 294 -22.54 -28.25 -22.51
C SER A 294 -21.38 -29.20 -22.81
N GLN A 295 -20.44 -29.35 -21.88
CA GLN A 295 -19.35 -30.32 -21.98
C GLN A 295 -19.87 -31.75 -21.94
N VAL A 296 -20.81 -32.06 -21.04
CA VAL A 296 -21.39 -33.40 -20.90
C VAL A 296 -22.16 -33.81 -22.15
N ILE A 297 -22.98 -32.92 -22.73
CA ILE A 297 -23.68 -33.19 -23.99
C ILE A 297 -22.69 -33.49 -25.11
N SER A 298 -21.58 -32.74 -25.20
CA SER A 298 -20.51 -32.98 -26.18
C SER A 298 -19.82 -34.34 -25.99
N LEU A 299 -19.65 -34.77 -24.74
CA LEU A 299 -19.02 -36.05 -24.40
C LEU A 299 -19.97 -37.25 -24.56
N ARG A 300 -21.28 -37.06 -24.30
CA ARG A 300 -22.29 -38.12 -24.30
C ARG A 300 -22.35 -38.90 -25.62
N ASN A 301 -22.06 -38.23 -26.74
CA ASN A 301 -22.15 -38.81 -28.07
C ASN A 301 -20.82 -39.41 -28.57
N ARG A 302 -19.77 -39.50 -27.73
CA ARG A 302 -18.47 -40.05 -28.14
C ARG A 302 -18.45 -41.58 -28.10
N ASP A 303 -17.69 -42.19 -29.00
CA ASP A 303 -17.65 -43.64 -29.22
C ASP A 303 -17.34 -44.46 -27.97
N HIS A 304 -16.44 -44.00 -27.10
CA HIS A 304 -16.10 -44.69 -25.85
C HIS A 304 -17.27 -44.74 -24.84
N VAL A 305 -18.15 -43.73 -24.84
CA VAL A 305 -19.35 -43.74 -24.00
C VAL A 305 -20.37 -44.73 -24.56
N ASN A 306 -20.54 -44.77 -25.88
CA ASN A 306 -21.45 -45.71 -26.53
C ASN A 306 -20.97 -47.16 -26.37
N LEU A 307 -19.67 -47.43 -26.48
CA LEU A 307 -19.07 -48.74 -26.22
C LEU A 307 -19.29 -49.19 -24.76
N SER A 308 -19.19 -48.27 -23.79
CA SER A 308 -19.49 -48.56 -22.38
C SER A 308 -20.95 -48.96 -22.16
N LYS A 309 -21.89 -48.28 -22.83
CA LYS A 309 -23.32 -48.62 -22.80
C LYS A 309 -23.60 -49.99 -23.40
N LEU A 310 -23.00 -50.30 -24.56
CA LEU A 310 -23.09 -51.61 -25.21
C LEU A 310 -22.48 -52.73 -24.34
N SER A 311 -21.50 -52.39 -23.50
CA SER A 311 -20.86 -53.30 -22.54
C SER A 311 -21.64 -53.46 -21.22
N GLY A 312 -22.92 -53.07 -21.19
CA GLY A 312 -23.80 -53.27 -20.03
C GLY A 312 -23.63 -52.30 -18.86
N HIS A 313 -22.77 -51.28 -18.98
CA HIS A 313 -22.56 -50.25 -17.95
C HIS A 313 -23.54 -49.07 -18.10
N SER A 314 -24.76 -49.32 -18.57
CA SER A 314 -25.78 -48.29 -18.69
C SER A 314 -26.42 -48.01 -17.34
N ILE A 315 -26.65 -46.74 -17.02
CA ILE A 315 -27.78 -46.36 -16.15
C ILE A 315 -29.02 -46.56 -17.03
N GLY A 316 -30.00 -47.32 -16.53
CA GLY A 316 -31.19 -47.76 -17.28
C GLY A 316 -31.94 -46.66 -18.01
#